data_AF-A0A6A4NCN4-F1
#
_entry.id   AF-A0A6A4NCN4-F1
#
_cell.length_a   1.000
_cell.length_b   1.000
_cell.length_c   1.000
_cell.angle_alpha   90.00
_cell.angle_beta   90.00
_cell.angle_gamma   90.00
#
_symmetry.space_group_name_H-M   'P 1'
#
loop_
_entity.id
_entity.type
_entity.pdbx_description
1 polymer ?
#
loop_
_entity_poly.entity_id
_entity_poly.type
_entity_poly.pdbx_seq_one_letter_code
_entity_poly.pdbx_strand_id
1 'polypeptide(L)'
;MISLYFLTKPISIYCDNKSAIYLAHNPAFHERSKHIEIDCHVVREKIKLGLIHLLPVSFAAQLADGFTKPLATTSHQNIMSKLGLSNIHSPT
;
A
#
# COMPACT_ATOMS: atom_id res chain seq x y z
N MET A 1 -13.71 15.63 13.09
CA MET A 1 -14.09 15.88 11.68
C MET A 1 -13.12 16.91 11.09
N ILE A 2 -11.83 16.57 11.01
CA ILE A 2 -10.72 17.50 10.68
C ILE A 2 -9.82 16.81 9.64
N SER A 3 -9.42 17.57 8.61
CA SER A 3 -8.32 17.32 7.66
C SER A 3 -8.49 16.43 6.42
N LEU A 4 -9.70 16.15 5.92
CA LEU A 4 -9.80 15.61 4.54
C LEU A 4 -9.83 16.70 3.45
N TYR A 5 -10.10 17.96 3.81
CA TYR A 5 -10.22 19.09 2.86
C TYR A 5 -8.88 19.73 2.45
N PHE A 6 -7.75 19.31 3.02
CA PHE A 6 -6.43 19.88 2.69
C PHE A 6 -5.67 19.12 1.59
N LEU A 7 -6.22 18.03 1.06
CA LEU A 7 -5.60 17.34 -0.06
C LEU A 7 -5.92 18.08 -1.38
N THR A 8 -5.01 18.94 -1.82
CA THR A 8 -5.15 19.61 -3.13
C THR A 8 -4.89 18.66 -4.31
N LYS A 9 -4.34 17.47 -4.04
CA LYS A 9 -4.04 16.43 -5.03
C LYS A 9 -4.29 15.05 -4.40
N PRO A 10 -4.73 14.04 -5.19
CA PRO A 10 -4.92 12.68 -4.71
C PRO A 10 -3.63 12.08 -4.14
N ILE A 11 -3.71 11.30 -3.05
CA ILE A 11 -2.58 10.50 -2.54
C ILE A 11 -2.43 9.24 -3.39
N SER A 12 -1.22 8.99 -3.89
CA SER A 12 -0.87 7.70 -4.49
C SER A 12 -0.62 6.64 -3.43
N ILE A 13 -1.38 5.55 -3.46
CA ILE A 13 -1.17 4.36 -2.62
C ILE A 13 -0.70 3.23 -3.53
N TYR A 14 0.39 2.57 -3.15
CA TYR A 14 0.97 1.47 -3.91
C TYR A 14 0.63 0.12 -3.27
N CYS A 15 0.07 -0.80 -4.06
CA CYS A 15 -0.34 -2.13 -3.61
C CYS A 15 0.18 -3.21 -4.57
N ASP A 16 0.69 -4.30 -4.03
CA ASP A 16 1.12 -5.49 -4.81
C ASP A 16 0.01 -6.53 -4.94
N ASN A 17 -1.00 -6.47 -4.05
CA ASN A 17 -2.16 -7.35 -4.09
C ASN A 17 -3.13 -6.94 -5.19
N LYS A 18 -3.01 -7.60 -6.35
CA LYS A 18 -3.92 -7.43 -7.49
C LYS A 18 -5.39 -7.56 -7.09
N SER A 19 -5.75 -8.52 -6.24
CA SER A 19 -7.14 -8.72 -5.81
C SER A 19 -7.66 -7.50 -5.03
N ALA A 20 -6.84 -6.90 -4.17
CA ALA A 20 -7.21 -5.67 -3.46
C ALA A 20 -7.41 -4.49 -4.42
N ILE A 21 -6.56 -4.35 -5.44
CA ILE A 21 -6.71 -3.33 -6.48
C ILE A 21 -8.00 -3.54 -7.27
N TYR A 22 -8.25 -4.77 -7.73
CA TYR A 22 -9.47 -5.11 -8.46
C TYR A 22 -10.72 -4.85 -7.62
N LEU A 23 -10.70 -5.24 -6.34
CA LEU A 23 -11.82 -5.01 -5.43
C LEU A 23 -12.04 -3.52 -5.16
N ALA A 24 -10.98 -2.71 -5.07
CA ALA A 24 -11.11 -1.27 -4.89
C ALA A 24 -11.76 -0.59 -6.11
N HIS A 25 -11.46 -1.04 -7.33
CA HIS A 25 -11.99 -0.44 -8.58
C HIS A 25 -13.30 -1.07 -9.08
N ASN A 26 -13.55 -2.36 -8.85
CA ASN A 26 -14.69 -3.09 -9.41
C ASN A 26 -15.48 -3.81 -8.30
N PRO A 27 -16.76 -3.44 -8.10
CA PRO A 27 -17.60 -4.03 -7.05
C PRO A 27 -18.08 -5.45 -7.35
N ALA A 28 -17.83 -5.99 -8.55
CA ALA A 28 -18.45 -7.22 -9.07
C ALA A 28 -18.00 -8.54 -8.40
N PHE A 29 -17.28 -8.49 -7.26
CA PHE A 29 -17.02 -9.69 -6.46
C PHE A 29 -18.09 -9.83 -5.39
N HIS A 30 -19.22 -10.41 -5.81
CA HIS A 30 -20.23 -10.88 -4.90
C HIS A 30 -19.70 -12.15 -4.20
N GLU A 31 -19.80 -12.15 -2.86
CA GLU A 31 -20.08 -13.33 -2.03
C GLU A 31 -18.99 -14.01 -1.17
N ARG A 32 -17.71 -13.58 -1.12
CA ARG A 32 -16.72 -14.25 -0.22
C ARG A 32 -15.77 -13.41 0.66
N SER A 33 -16.06 -12.14 0.94
CA SER A 33 -15.12 -11.29 1.71
C SER A 33 -15.77 -10.41 2.79
N LYS A 34 -16.66 -10.96 3.62
CA LYS A 34 -17.31 -10.20 4.73
C LYS A 34 -16.32 -9.56 5.73
N HIS A 35 -15.09 -10.08 5.84
CA HIS A 35 -14.05 -9.52 6.73
C HIS A 35 -13.23 -8.37 6.12
N ILE A 36 -13.33 -8.11 4.81
CA ILE A 36 -12.57 -7.06 4.08
C ILE A 36 -13.49 -5.92 3.61
N GLU A 37 -14.80 -6.07 3.84
CA GLU A 37 -15.83 -5.24 3.21
C GLU A 37 -15.76 -3.76 3.64
N ILE A 38 -15.46 -3.49 4.92
CA ILE A 38 -15.39 -2.12 5.46
C ILE A 38 -14.19 -1.37 4.89
N ASP A 39 -12.99 -1.94 4.99
CA ASP A 39 -11.77 -1.29 4.48
C ASP A 39 -11.85 -1.07 2.98
N CYS A 40 -12.38 -2.06 2.25
CA CYS A 40 -12.60 -1.92 0.81
C CYS A 40 -13.61 -0.82 0.50
N HIS A 41 -14.72 -0.74 1.23
CA HIS A 41 -15.73 0.30 1.04
C HIS A 41 -15.13 1.69 1.25
N VAL A 42 -14.39 1.89 2.36
CA VAL A 42 -13.73 3.16 2.66
C VAL A 42 -12.73 3.52 1.56
N VAL A 43 -11.82 2.63 1.18
CA VAL A 43 -10.83 2.90 0.13
C VAL A 43 -11.53 3.24 -1.19
N ARG A 44 -12.59 2.51 -1.56
CA ARG A 44 -13.37 2.76 -2.77
C ARG A 44 -14.05 4.12 -2.73
N GLU A 45 -14.65 4.52 -1.61
CA GLU A 45 -15.24 5.85 -1.46
C GLU A 45 -14.17 6.94 -1.64
N LYS A 46 -12.98 6.78 -1.05
CA LYS A 46 -11.89 7.75 -1.20
C LYS A 46 -11.35 7.81 -2.64
N ILE A 47 -11.31 6.69 -3.36
CA ILE A 47 -10.97 6.66 -4.79
C ILE A 47 -12.04 7.40 -5.60
N LYS A 48 -13.34 7.14 -5.34
CA LYS A 48 -14.45 7.82 -6.03
C LYS A 48 -14.47 9.32 -5.76
N LEU A 49 -14.10 9.75 -4.56
CA LEU A 49 -13.94 11.16 -4.19
C LEU A 49 -12.67 11.81 -4.78
N GLY A 50 -11.84 11.06 -5.51
CA GLY A 50 -10.59 11.56 -6.09
C GLY A 50 -9.52 11.87 -5.03
N LEU A 51 -9.62 11.30 -3.83
CA LEU A 51 -8.66 11.53 -2.74
C LEU A 51 -7.50 10.54 -2.78
N ILE A 52 -7.69 9.38 -3.40
CA ILE A 52 -6.71 8.30 -3.49
C ILE A 52 -6.59 7.83 -4.93
N HIS A 53 -5.34 7.68 -5.38
CA HIS A 53 -4.97 6.93 -6.57
C HIS A 53 -4.30 5.62 -6.16
N LEU A 54 -4.99 4.50 -6.38
CA LEU A 54 -4.43 3.18 -6.08
C LEU A 54 -3.63 2.69 -7.30
N LEU A 55 -2.35 2.39 -7.09
CA LEU A 55 -1.41 1.99 -8.15
C LEU A 55 -0.80 0.62 -7.83
N PRO A 56 -0.56 -0.22 -8.85
CA PRO A 56 0.16 -1.47 -8.66
C PRO A 56 1.64 -1.23 -8.37
N VAL A 57 2.23 -2.06 -7.52
CA VAL A 57 3.69 -2.15 -7.32
C VAL A 57 4.11 -3.61 -7.31
N SER A 58 5.34 -3.91 -7.71
CA SER A 58 5.88 -5.26 -7.58
C SER A 58 6.18 -5.56 -6.12
N PHE A 59 6.07 -6.83 -5.72
CA PHE A 59 6.45 -7.30 -4.38
C PHE A 59 7.85 -6.83 -3.97
N ALA A 60 8.83 -6.95 -4.88
CA ALA A 60 10.20 -6.51 -4.64
C ALA A 60 10.37 -4.99 -4.44
N ALA A 61 9.38 -4.19 -4.83
CA ALA A 61 9.36 -2.74 -4.65
C ALA A 61 8.39 -2.28 -3.55
N GLN A 62 7.66 -3.19 -2.91
CA GLN A 62 6.74 -2.87 -1.83
C GLN A 62 7.50 -2.71 -0.50
N LEU A 63 7.95 -1.50 -0.18
CA LEU A 63 8.73 -1.23 1.05
C LEU A 63 7.96 -1.54 2.34
N ALA A 64 6.62 -1.47 2.30
CA ALA A 64 5.75 -1.82 3.43
C ALA A 64 5.96 -3.25 3.92
N ASP A 65 6.40 -4.16 3.04
CA ASP A 65 6.66 -5.56 3.40
C ASP A 65 7.81 -5.69 4.40
N GLY A 66 8.80 -4.77 4.36
CA GLY A 66 9.90 -4.75 5.32
C GLY A 66 9.44 -4.48 6.76
N PHE A 67 8.27 -3.87 6.93
CA PHE A 67 7.71 -3.53 8.25
C PHE A 67 6.64 -4.53 8.72
N THR A 68 6.11 -5.36 7.82
CA THR A 68 4.91 -6.18 8.09
C THR A 68 5.15 -7.68 7.96
N LYS A 69 6.22 -8.10 7.29
CA LYS A 69 6.49 -9.52 7.00
C LYS A 69 7.89 -9.92 7.47
N PRO A 70 8.07 -11.17 7.95
CA PRO A 70 9.40 -11.76 8.05
C PRO A 70 9.92 -12.07 6.64
N LEU A 71 10.90 -11.30 6.17
CA LEU A 71 11.47 -11.43 4.83
C LEU A 71 12.76 -12.25 4.85
N ALA A 72 13.00 -12.99 3.76
CA ALA A 72 14.30 -13.61 3.51
C ALA A 72 15.39 -12.54 3.42
N THR A 73 16.62 -12.91 3.80
CA THR A 73 17.77 -11.99 3.92
C THR A 73 17.97 -11.11 2.68
N THR A 74 17.88 -11.70 1.48
CA THR A 74 18.05 -10.97 0.21
C THR A 74 16.95 -9.92 0.00
N SER A 75 15.69 -10.27 0.27
CA SER A 75 14.56 -9.34 0.16
C SER A 75 14.64 -8.23 1.20
N HIS A 76 15.04 -8.59 2.43
CA HIS A 76 15.26 -7.62 3.50
C HIS A 76 16.36 -6.63 3.11
N GLN A 77 17.54 -7.09 2.68
CA GLN A 77 18.64 -6.23 2.23
C GLN A 77 18.23 -5.28 1.09
N ASN A 78 17.45 -5.77 0.12
CA ASN A 78 16.92 -4.96 -0.96
C ASN A 78 15.96 -3.86 -0.47
N ILE A 79 15.18 -4.10 0.59
CA ILE A 79 14.32 -3.08 1.18
C ILE A 79 15.14 -2.10 2.02
N MET A 80 16.10 -2.59 2.82
CA MET A 80 16.98 -1.73 3.63
C MET A 80 17.78 -0.75 2.75
N SER A 81 18.29 -1.20 1.61
CA SER A 81 19.02 -0.34 0.67
C SER A 81 18.12 0.73 0.05
N LYS A 82 16.86 0.40 -0.29
CA LYS A 82 15.87 1.35 -0.79
C LYS A 82 15.38 2.35 0.26
N LEU A 83 15.37 1.95 1.54
CA LEU A 83 15.04 2.84 2.67
C LEU A 83 16.17 3.81 3.01
N GLY A 84 17.36 3.65 2.41
CA GLY A 84 18.51 4.51 2.67
C GLY A 84 19.10 4.32 4.07
N LEU A 85 18.98 3.12 4.65
CA LEU A 85 19.52 2.85 5.97
C LEU A 85 21.03 2.83 5.95
N SER A 86 21.63 3.63 6.83
CA SER A 86 23.07 3.67 7.07
C SER A 86 23.44 2.88 8.32
N ASN A 87 24.48 2.06 8.24
CA ASN A 87 25.04 1.41 9.42
C ASN A 87 25.90 2.44 10.19
N ILE A 88 25.45 2.86 11.38
CA ILE A 88 26.21 3.79 12.23
C ILE A 88 27.52 3.19 12.77
N HIS A 89 27.72 1.87 12.61
CA HIS A 89 28.91 1.14 13.01
C HIS A 89 29.79 0.73 11.81
N SER A 90 29.43 1.11 10.57
CA SER A 90 30.35 0.86 9.44
C SER A 90 31.58 1.75 9.59
N PRO A 91 32.80 1.20 9.50
CA PRO A 91 34.00 2.02 9.48
C PRO A 91 33.92 2.99 8.28
N THR A 92 34.17 4.27 8.55
CA THR A 92 34.20 5.35 7.57
C THR A 92 35.45 5.25 6.70
#